data_AF-A0A137STZ7-F1
#
_entry.id   AF-A0A137STZ7-F1
#
_cell.length_a   1.000
_cell.length_b   1.000
_cell.length_c   1.000
_cell.angle_alpha   90.00
_cell.angle_beta   90.00
_cell.angle_gamma   90.00
#
_symmetry.space_group_name_H-M   'P 1'
#
loop_
_entity.id
_entity.type
_entity.pdbx_description
1 polymer ?
#
loop_
_entity_poly.entity_id
_entity_poly.type
_entity_poly.pdbx_seq_one_letter_code
_entity_poly.pdbx_strand_id
1 'polypeptide(L)'
;DVYSETVPTSRIAFYEELGFTHEDALEQYNRDVASFRPYYAMSYYYHELLKLDAGSWFNETSLEEARSSFAKQHQYISALEDQIAYAKGMRLKRDNKGERILKPTVKAEYKGMTLKQIYEKIKAKGEYNAKYMDFVEYDFANAYEQDPQDTKNRPGIYIEFKESWENPANMEKRVYDVLDQQGWNIITKPATETAFYKNGKVNVGNTNGKVILQTFSFDALKRANDVFKGKVPMCYLLWTSTPAYATDLAYTTPTGYAAFIKWAQDNGAHIIGPSISGKPNDYPEMNAPWQAYMIRKSGMINHPYSFDSYAQMAKYLGTYNYGLETEFDDLLRVTIPATAHTTFSKESNQPIYMDGFFTNRSELSLKFMIESGLRCNAKLPNPFHPGQTYDNSQAPSTVPDAAATLDRLGYTK
;
A
#
# COMPACT_ATOMS: atom_id res chain seq x y z
N ASP A 1 7.70 20.33 13.60
CA ASP A 1 7.75 19.00 14.23
C ASP A 1 6.47 18.23 13.98
N VAL A 2 6.56 17.20 13.14
CA VAL A 2 5.42 16.49 12.53
C VAL A 2 4.70 15.57 13.53
N TYR A 3 5.27 15.33 14.70
CA TYR A 3 4.61 14.65 15.82
C TYR A 3 5.11 15.26 17.12
N SER A 4 4.20 15.88 17.88
CA SER A 4 4.55 16.51 19.14
C SER A 4 4.74 15.48 20.24
N GLU A 5 5.59 15.81 21.21
CA GLU A 5 5.74 15.03 22.46
C GLU A 5 4.52 15.17 23.38
N THR A 6 3.62 16.10 23.04
CA THR A 6 2.48 16.50 23.87
C THR A 6 1.16 16.42 23.09
N VAL A 7 0.05 16.34 23.83
CA VAL A 7 -1.30 16.46 23.25
C VAL A 7 -1.42 17.78 22.48
N PRO A 8 -1.96 17.79 21.24
CA PRO A 8 -2.13 19.02 20.47
C PRO A 8 -2.90 20.09 21.25
N THR A 9 -2.34 21.29 21.32
CA THR A 9 -2.95 22.43 22.03
C THR A 9 -4.31 22.84 21.45
N SER A 10 -4.55 22.51 20.17
CA SER A 10 -5.83 22.76 19.50
C SER A 10 -6.97 21.81 19.90
N ARG A 11 -6.71 20.77 20.70
CA ARG A 11 -7.68 19.70 20.95
C ARG A 11 -8.93 20.15 21.70
N ILE A 12 -8.79 21.05 22.68
CA ILE A 12 -9.94 21.63 23.39
C ILE A 12 -10.82 22.40 22.40
N ALA A 13 -10.23 23.28 21.59
CA ALA A 13 -10.95 24.03 20.57
C ALA A 13 -11.63 23.11 19.56
N PHE A 14 -11.00 21.99 19.19
CA PHE A 14 -11.61 20.99 18.32
C PHE A 14 -12.87 20.35 18.92
N TYR A 15 -12.89 20.06 20.23
CA TYR A 15 -14.11 19.61 20.89
C TYR A 15 -15.21 20.68 20.88
N GLU A 16 -14.86 21.94 21.15
CA GLU A 16 -15.81 23.04 21.13
C GLU A 16 -16.39 23.27 19.73
N GLU A 17 -15.58 23.14 18.67
CA GLU A 17 -16.01 23.17 17.27
C GLU A 17 -17.01 22.05 16.92
N LEU A 18 -16.92 20.91 17.60
CA LEU A 18 -17.88 19.80 17.49
C LEU A 18 -19.16 20.02 18.30
N GLY A 19 -19.23 21.11 19.10
CA GLY A 19 -20.39 21.51 19.87
C GLY A 19 -20.39 21.04 21.33
N PHE A 20 -19.27 20.55 21.86
CA PHE A 20 -19.13 20.22 23.28
C PHE A 20 -18.86 21.47 24.11
N THR A 21 -19.23 21.46 25.39
CA THR A 21 -18.96 22.59 26.30
C THR A 21 -17.47 22.63 26.68
N HIS A 22 -16.97 23.81 27.04
CA HIS A 22 -15.58 23.97 27.49
C HIS A 22 -15.22 23.06 28.68
N GLU A 23 -16.14 22.92 29.65
CA GLU A 23 -15.93 22.08 30.83
C GLU A 23 -15.77 20.60 30.46
N ASP A 24 -16.62 20.09 29.56
CA ASP A 24 -16.55 18.71 29.07
C ASP A 24 -15.28 18.49 28.23
N ALA A 25 -14.92 19.46 27.38
CA ALA A 25 -13.70 19.45 26.60
C ALA A 25 -12.43 19.42 27.47
N LEU A 26 -12.39 20.21 28.54
CA LEU A 26 -11.27 20.26 29.49
C LEU A 26 -11.14 18.96 30.28
N GLU A 27 -12.25 18.39 30.76
CA GLU A 27 -12.25 17.10 31.46
C GLU A 27 -11.72 15.98 30.53
N GLN A 28 -12.18 15.94 29.28
CA GLN A 28 -11.68 14.98 28.30
C GLN A 28 -10.21 15.21 27.93
N TYR A 29 -9.78 16.46 27.75
CA TYR A 29 -8.38 16.78 27.48
C TYR A 29 -7.43 16.24 28.57
N ASN A 30 -7.82 16.33 29.84
CA ASN A 30 -7.03 15.78 30.94
C ASN A 30 -6.91 14.24 30.87
N ARG A 31 -7.95 13.53 30.39
CA ARG A 31 -7.88 12.08 30.11
C ARG A 31 -6.95 11.78 28.94
N ASP A 32 -6.98 12.63 27.91
CA ASP A 32 -6.11 12.50 26.74
C ASP A 32 -4.64 12.64 27.14
N VAL A 33 -4.31 13.63 27.96
CA VAL A 33 -2.95 13.82 28.51
C VAL A 33 -2.46 12.59 29.25
N ALA A 34 -3.31 12.00 30.10
CA ALA A 34 -2.94 10.82 30.88
C ALA A 34 -2.71 9.55 30.04
N SER A 35 -3.21 9.50 28.81
CA SER A 35 -3.15 8.33 27.92
C SER A 35 -2.41 8.59 26.61
N PHE A 36 -1.79 9.76 26.47
CA PHE A 36 -1.12 10.17 25.25
C PHE A 36 0.14 9.34 25.01
N ARG A 37 0.29 8.84 23.78
CA ARG A 37 1.50 8.16 23.32
C ARG A 37 2.12 9.03 22.21
N PRO A 38 3.24 9.72 22.47
CA PRO A 38 3.85 10.58 21.47
C PRO A 38 4.30 9.73 20.27
N TYR A 39 4.37 10.36 19.10
CA TYR A 39 4.82 9.73 17.84
C TYR A 39 3.92 8.63 17.25
N TYR A 40 2.81 8.24 17.89
CA TYR A 40 1.86 7.28 17.33
C TYR A 40 0.66 8.00 16.71
N ALA A 41 0.39 7.77 15.42
CA ALA A 41 -0.77 8.35 14.72
C ALA A 41 -2.11 8.07 15.44
N MET A 42 -2.21 6.93 16.13
CA MET A 42 -3.38 6.53 16.93
C MET A 42 -3.71 7.45 18.11
N SER A 43 -2.83 8.41 18.44
CA SER A 43 -2.99 9.38 19.52
C SER A 43 -3.47 10.76 19.03
N TYR A 44 -3.68 10.91 17.72
CA TYR A 44 -4.12 12.13 17.08
C TYR A 44 -5.47 11.92 16.39
N TYR A 45 -6.32 12.94 16.42
CA TYR A 45 -7.47 12.99 15.52
C TYR A 45 -6.99 13.18 14.10
N TYR A 46 -7.70 12.62 13.12
CA TYR A 46 -7.35 12.87 11.72
C TYR A 46 -7.42 14.38 11.38
N HIS A 47 -8.32 15.13 12.03
CA HIS A 47 -8.38 16.59 11.93
C HIS A 47 -7.06 17.28 12.36
N GLU A 48 -6.36 16.75 13.36
CA GLU A 48 -5.07 17.28 13.79
C GLU A 48 -3.97 16.88 12.82
N LEU A 49 -4.00 15.63 12.35
CA LEU A 49 -3.05 15.14 11.33
C LEU A 49 -3.16 15.94 10.01
N LEU A 50 -4.35 16.41 9.66
CA LEU A 50 -4.60 17.26 8.49
C LEU A 50 -4.02 18.68 8.61
N LYS A 51 -3.55 19.10 9.78
CA LYS A 51 -2.88 20.40 9.98
C LYS A 51 -1.36 20.31 9.86
N LEU A 52 -0.82 19.09 9.74
CA LEU A 52 0.62 18.86 9.71
C LEU A 52 1.17 19.13 8.31
N ASP A 53 2.36 19.74 8.28
CA ASP A 53 3.16 19.82 7.06
C ASP A 53 3.74 18.43 6.73
N ALA A 54 3.10 17.74 5.78
CA ALA A 54 3.56 16.45 5.29
C ALA A 54 4.49 16.54 4.07
N GLY A 55 4.97 17.75 3.70
CA GLY A 55 5.73 17.98 2.47
C GLY A 55 7.15 18.50 2.67
N SER A 56 7.38 19.42 3.61
CA SER A 56 8.68 20.10 3.75
C SER A 56 9.83 19.16 4.08
N TRP A 57 9.59 18.11 4.88
CA TRP A 57 10.62 17.14 5.26
C TRP A 57 11.33 16.53 4.04
N PHE A 58 10.60 16.31 2.93
CA PHE A 58 11.16 15.74 1.71
C PHE A 58 12.19 16.68 1.08
N ASN A 59 11.95 17.99 1.13
CA ASN A 59 12.89 18.99 0.62
C ASN A 59 14.20 19.02 1.42
N GLU A 60 14.16 18.62 2.69
CA GLU A 60 15.33 18.59 3.57
C GLU A 60 16.14 17.30 3.37
N THR A 61 15.48 16.17 3.10
CA THR A 61 16.13 14.86 2.98
C THR A 61 16.46 14.44 1.55
N SER A 62 15.87 15.09 0.54
CA SER A 62 15.99 14.71 -0.87
C SER A 62 16.29 15.92 -1.74
N LEU A 63 17.43 16.56 -1.50
CA LEU A 63 17.82 17.85 -2.07
C LEU A 63 17.74 17.96 -3.60
N GLU A 64 18.05 16.89 -4.34
CA GLU A 64 18.01 16.89 -5.81
C GLU A 64 16.57 16.94 -6.36
N GLU A 65 15.64 16.29 -5.65
CA GLU A 65 14.22 16.20 -6.00
C GLU A 65 13.36 17.21 -5.25
N ALA A 66 13.98 18.01 -4.38
CA ALA A 66 13.31 19.02 -3.58
C ALA A 66 12.53 19.99 -4.47
N ARG A 67 11.33 20.33 -4.01
CA ARG A 67 10.42 21.25 -4.66
C ARG A 67 9.84 22.22 -3.67
N SER A 68 10.08 23.52 -3.87
CA SER A 68 9.55 24.58 -3.01
C SER A 68 8.03 24.52 -2.85
N SER A 69 7.32 23.98 -3.85
CA SER A 69 5.88 23.74 -3.78
C SER A 69 5.45 22.70 -2.75
N PHE A 70 6.28 21.72 -2.37
CA PHE A 70 5.92 20.74 -1.34
C PHE A 70 5.73 21.37 0.03
N ALA A 71 6.42 22.48 0.31
CA ALA A 71 6.22 23.28 1.52
C ALA A 71 5.09 24.31 1.37
N LYS A 72 4.90 24.87 0.17
CA LYS A 72 3.94 25.97 -0.09
C LYS A 72 2.51 25.46 -0.33
N GLN A 73 2.37 24.31 -0.97
CA GLN A 73 1.09 23.65 -1.18
C GLN A 73 0.92 22.65 -0.05
N HIS A 74 -0.14 22.80 0.74
CA HIS A 74 -0.38 21.92 1.88
C HIS A 74 -0.53 20.46 1.41
N GLN A 75 0.49 19.65 1.68
CA GLN A 75 0.48 18.20 1.49
C GLN A 75 -0.15 17.57 2.73
N TYR A 76 -1.15 16.71 2.52
CA TYR A 76 -1.90 16.09 3.62
C TYR A 76 -1.49 14.64 3.83
N ILE A 77 -1.50 14.22 5.09
CA ILE A 77 -1.60 12.80 5.45
C ILE A 77 -2.93 12.27 4.87
N SER A 78 -2.83 11.31 3.96
CA SER A 78 -3.97 10.79 3.21
C SER A 78 -4.66 9.64 3.94
N ALA A 79 -5.99 9.60 3.90
CA ALA A 79 -6.79 8.46 4.32
C ALA A 79 -6.85 7.37 3.24
N LEU A 80 -7.38 6.19 3.57
CA LEU A 80 -7.60 5.12 2.60
C LEU A 80 -8.59 5.56 1.50
N GLU A 81 -9.64 6.28 1.88
CA GLU A 81 -10.63 6.86 0.98
C GLU A 81 -9.98 7.78 -0.06
N ASP A 82 -8.92 8.50 0.31
CA ASP A 82 -8.17 9.37 -0.61
C ASP A 82 -7.48 8.53 -1.69
N GLN A 83 -6.82 7.45 -1.30
CA GLN A 83 -6.14 6.55 -2.23
C GLN A 83 -7.13 5.93 -3.22
N ILE A 84 -8.31 5.53 -2.74
CA ILE A 84 -9.39 5.01 -3.58
C ILE A 84 -9.93 6.10 -4.52
N ALA A 85 -10.09 7.33 -4.03
CA ALA A 85 -10.55 8.46 -4.84
C ALA A 85 -9.53 8.78 -5.96
N TYR A 86 -8.23 8.83 -5.65
CA TYR A 86 -7.17 9.04 -6.62
C TYR A 86 -7.17 7.93 -7.69
N ALA A 87 -7.32 6.67 -7.28
CA ALA A 87 -7.40 5.55 -8.21
C ALA A 87 -8.63 5.59 -9.13
N LYS A 88 -9.72 6.28 -8.71
CA LYS A 88 -10.92 6.55 -9.51
C LYS A 88 -10.75 7.75 -10.46
N GLY A 89 -9.64 8.49 -10.39
CA GLY A 89 -9.40 9.72 -11.18
C GLY A 89 -9.98 10.98 -10.54
N MET A 90 -10.18 10.96 -9.22
CA MET A 90 -10.63 12.11 -8.45
C MET A 90 -9.45 12.81 -7.78
N ARG A 91 -9.64 14.07 -7.39
CA ARG A 91 -8.71 14.83 -6.53
C ARG A 91 -9.43 15.37 -5.31
N LEU A 92 -8.66 15.80 -4.31
CA LEU A 92 -9.19 16.49 -3.14
C LEU A 92 -9.91 17.77 -3.57
N LYS A 93 -11.11 17.99 -3.04
CA LYS A 93 -11.82 19.26 -3.17
C LYS A 93 -11.17 20.27 -2.22
N ARG A 94 -10.89 21.47 -2.72
CA ARG A 94 -10.23 22.54 -1.97
C ARG A 94 -11.05 23.81 -1.94
N ASP A 95 -10.91 24.60 -0.88
CA ASP A 95 -11.54 25.91 -0.74
C ASP A 95 -10.77 27.00 -1.51
N ASN A 96 -11.20 28.26 -1.37
CA ASN A 96 -10.56 29.39 -2.04
C ASN A 96 -9.17 29.75 -1.50
N LYS A 97 -8.76 29.19 -0.36
CA LYS A 97 -7.41 29.30 0.21
C LYS A 97 -6.52 28.14 -0.21
N GLY A 98 -7.06 27.19 -0.96
CA GLY A 98 -6.36 25.98 -1.38
C GLY A 98 -6.34 24.90 -0.29
N GLU A 99 -7.12 25.03 0.79
CA GLU A 99 -7.19 24.04 1.86
C GLU A 99 -8.22 22.96 1.54
N ARG A 100 -7.96 21.71 1.95
CA ARG A 100 -8.87 20.58 1.76
C ARG A 100 -10.20 20.84 2.47
N ILE A 101 -11.29 20.55 1.76
CA ILE A 101 -12.63 20.50 2.34
C ILE A 101 -12.88 19.09 2.87
N LEU A 102 -12.80 18.93 4.19
CA LEU A 102 -13.21 17.70 4.87
C LEU A 102 -13.77 18.05 6.25
N LYS A 103 -15.11 17.97 6.40
CA LYS A 103 -15.78 18.38 7.62
C LYS A 103 -15.86 17.21 8.62
N PRO A 104 -15.35 17.39 9.87
CA PRO A 104 -15.59 16.44 10.95
C PRO A 104 -16.98 16.63 11.55
N THR A 105 -17.62 15.54 11.95
CA THR A 105 -18.89 15.55 12.68
C THR A 105 -18.91 14.45 13.75
N VAL A 106 -19.78 14.60 14.74
CA VAL A 106 -20.05 13.55 15.74
C VAL A 106 -20.96 12.51 15.11
N LYS A 107 -20.54 11.23 15.14
CA LYS A 107 -21.35 10.10 14.64
C LYS A 107 -22.73 10.13 15.26
N ALA A 108 -23.73 9.76 14.48
CA ALA A 108 -25.14 9.80 14.89
C ALA A 108 -25.42 9.11 16.23
N GLU A 109 -24.74 7.99 16.52
CA GLU A 109 -24.92 7.21 17.77
C GLU A 109 -24.42 7.90 19.06
N TYR A 110 -23.70 9.03 18.92
CA TYR A 110 -23.12 9.81 20.02
C TYR A 110 -23.70 11.24 20.10
N LYS A 111 -24.63 11.61 19.22
CA LYS A 111 -25.23 12.95 19.23
C LYS A 111 -25.97 13.20 20.54
N GLY A 112 -25.73 14.37 21.13
CA GLY A 112 -26.33 14.80 22.39
C GLY A 112 -25.72 14.19 23.65
N MET A 113 -24.70 13.34 23.52
CA MET A 113 -23.92 12.84 24.66
C MET A 113 -22.81 13.82 25.02
N THR A 114 -22.39 13.83 26.29
CA THR A 114 -21.11 14.46 26.70
C THR A 114 -19.92 13.61 26.28
N LEU A 115 -18.72 14.19 26.18
CA LEU A 115 -17.48 13.46 25.90
C LEU A 115 -17.24 12.37 26.95
N LYS A 116 -17.58 12.61 28.21
CA LYS A 116 -17.55 11.57 29.25
C LYS A 116 -18.47 10.38 28.94
N GLN A 117 -19.72 10.65 28.55
CA GLN A 117 -20.67 9.58 28.18
C GLN A 117 -20.19 8.81 26.96
N ILE A 118 -19.63 9.50 25.96
CA ILE A 118 -19.04 8.88 24.77
C ILE A 118 -17.86 7.98 25.17
N TYR A 119 -16.94 8.48 25.98
CA TYR A 119 -15.80 7.73 26.49
C TYR A 119 -16.25 6.46 27.22
N GLU A 120 -17.21 6.57 28.14
CA GLU A 120 -17.75 5.44 28.89
C GLU A 120 -18.42 4.40 27.96
N LYS A 121 -19.21 4.87 26.99
CA LYS A 121 -19.87 4.01 26.00
C LYS A 121 -18.89 3.27 25.09
N ILE A 122 -17.81 3.93 24.64
CA ILE A 122 -16.77 3.29 23.83
C ILE A 122 -15.96 2.31 24.67
N LYS A 123 -15.58 2.69 25.89
CA LYS A 123 -14.87 1.81 26.82
C LYS A 123 -15.66 0.54 27.12
N ALA A 124 -16.97 0.64 27.24
CA ALA A 124 -17.85 -0.50 27.48
C ALA A 124 -17.90 -1.51 26.32
N LYS A 125 -17.47 -1.15 25.08
CA LYS A 125 -17.39 -2.10 23.95
C LYS A 125 -16.33 -3.18 24.17
N GLY A 126 -15.36 -2.98 25.08
CA GLY A 126 -14.38 -4.01 25.45
C GLY A 126 -13.37 -4.38 24.37
N GLU A 127 -13.22 -3.56 23.31
CA GLU A 127 -12.18 -3.79 22.30
C GLU A 127 -10.80 -3.58 22.93
N TYR A 128 -9.85 -4.50 22.68
CA TYR A 128 -8.51 -4.55 23.28
C TYR A 128 -7.68 -3.27 23.08
N ASN A 129 -8.14 -2.36 22.21
CA ASN A 129 -7.61 -1.03 21.99
C ASN A 129 -8.72 -0.04 21.58
N ALA A 130 -9.86 -0.01 22.29
CA ALA A 130 -10.95 0.92 22.00
C ALA A 130 -10.43 2.38 22.04
N LYS A 131 -10.35 3.02 20.87
CA LYS A 131 -9.97 4.43 20.77
C LYS A 131 -11.23 5.27 20.93
N TYR A 132 -11.33 6.00 22.04
CA TYR A 132 -12.50 6.86 22.27
C TYR A 132 -12.69 7.86 21.12
N MET A 133 -11.62 8.28 20.45
CA MET A 133 -11.62 9.17 19.27
C MET A 133 -12.52 8.69 18.11
N ASP A 134 -12.93 7.41 18.09
CA ASP A 134 -13.82 6.81 17.09
C ASP A 134 -15.28 7.32 17.17
N PHE A 135 -15.56 8.40 17.89
CA PHE A 135 -16.85 9.09 17.85
C PHE A 135 -16.95 10.13 16.72
N VAL A 136 -15.83 10.49 16.11
CA VAL A 136 -15.76 11.45 15.00
C VAL A 136 -15.85 10.73 13.65
N GLU A 137 -16.59 11.29 12.71
CA GLU A 137 -16.65 10.87 11.31
C GLU A 137 -16.41 12.05 10.37
N TYR A 138 -16.04 11.75 9.13
CA TYR A 138 -15.68 12.74 8.11
C TYR A 138 -16.53 12.55 6.85
N ASP A 139 -16.97 13.66 6.25
CA ASP A 139 -17.77 13.65 5.03
C ASP A 139 -16.90 13.40 3.78
N PHE A 140 -16.45 12.16 3.61
CA PHE A 140 -15.68 11.74 2.43
C PHE A 140 -16.49 11.77 1.13
N ALA A 141 -17.82 11.67 1.21
CA ALA A 141 -18.67 11.70 0.02
C ALA A 141 -18.60 13.04 -0.72
N ASN A 142 -18.39 14.14 0.01
CA ASN A 142 -18.25 15.49 -0.54
C ASN A 142 -16.81 16.03 -0.54
N ALA A 143 -15.82 15.20 -0.21
CA ALA A 143 -14.41 15.61 -0.06
C ALA A 143 -13.62 15.64 -1.38
N TYR A 144 -14.22 15.21 -2.49
CA TYR A 144 -13.52 15.01 -3.76
C TYR A 144 -14.25 15.65 -4.94
N GLU A 145 -13.48 15.92 -5.99
CA GLU A 145 -13.98 16.38 -7.29
C GLU A 145 -13.24 15.67 -8.43
N GLN A 146 -13.77 15.73 -9.65
CA GLN A 146 -13.09 15.16 -10.82
C GLN A 146 -11.74 15.84 -11.01
N ASP A 147 -10.68 15.06 -11.23
CA ASP A 147 -9.39 15.65 -11.56
C ASP A 147 -9.40 16.08 -13.04
N PRO A 148 -9.27 17.39 -13.36
CA PRO A 148 -9.16 17.84 -14.75
C PRO A 148 -7.91 17.28 -15.45
N GLN A 149 -6.94 16.75 -14.70
CA GLN A 149 -5.74 16.11 -15.23
C GLN A 149 -5.81 14.57 -15.24
N ASP A 150 -6.99 13.99 -15.03
CA ASP A 150 -7.19 12.54 -15.03
C ASP A 150 -6.81 11.90 -16.37
N THR A 151 -5.79 11.02 -16.33
CA THR A 151 -5.25 10.33 -17.52
C THR A 151 -6.03 9.07 -17.93
N LYS A 152 -7.12 8.76 -17.21
CA LYS A 152 -7.97 7.57 -17.38
C LYS A 152 -7.31 6.25 -17.02
N ASN A 153 -6.12 6.28 -16.40
CA ASN A 153 -5.56 5.11 -15.73
C ASN A 153 -6.34 4.83 -14.43
N ARG A 154 -6.65 3.56 -14.18
CA ARG A 154 -7.34 3.09 -12.98
C ARG A 154 -6.48 2.04 -12.29
N PRO A 155 -5.47 2.44 -11.50
CA PRO A 155 -4.66 1.48 -10.74
C PRO A 155 -5.48 0.81 -9.63
N GLY A 156 -4.96 -0.30 -9.10
CA GLY A 156 -5.43 -0.88 -7.82
C GLY A 156 -4.66 -0.28 -6.64
N ILE A 157 -4.96 -0.76 -5.44
CA ILE A 157 -4.27 -0.41 -4.20
C ILE A 157 -3.71 -1.65 -3.50
N TYR A 158 -2.62 -1.47 -2.78
CA TYR A 158 -1.94 -2.51 -2.03
C TYR A 158 -1.79 -2.03 -0.57
N ILE A 159 -2.56 -2.62 0.35
CA ILE A 159 -2.73 -2.13 1.73
C ILE A 159 -1.91 -2.98 2.69
N GLU A 160 -1.04 -2.35 3.47
CA GLU A 160 -0.28 -3.04 4.52
C GLU A 160 -0.93 -2.91 5.89
N PHE A 161 -1.12 -4.04 6.57
CA PHE A 161 -1.52 -4.11 7.97
C PHE A 161 -0.32 -4.30 8.90
N LYS A 162 -0.49 -3.80 10.12
CA LYS A 162 0.46 -3.92 11.21
C LYS A 162 -0.14 -4.70 12.38
N GLU A 163 0.67 -4.89 13.40
CA GLU A 163 0.40 -5.69 14.57
C GLU A 163 -0.68 -5.06 15.47
N SER A 164 -1.44 -5.91 16.19
CA SER A 164 -2.56 -5.45 17.03
C SER A 164 -2.14 -4.69 18.30
N TRP A 165 -0.85 -4.70 18.65
CA TRP A 165 -0.33 -3.87 19.72
C TRP A 165 0.00 -2.44 19.26
N GLU A 166 0.22 -2.22 17.96
CA GLU A 166 0.45 -0.90 17.36
C GLU A 166 -0.85 -0.24 16.88
N ASN A 167 -1.81 -1.03 16.40
CA ASN A 167 -3.08 -0.55 15.88
C ASN A 167 -4.28 -1.23 16.54
N PRO A 168 -5.49 -0.63 16.50
CA PRO A 168 -6.70 -1.30 16.96
C PRO A 168 -6.84 -2.71 16.36
N ALA A 169 -7.16 -3.69 17.21
CA ALA A 169 -7.24 -5.10 16.81
C ALA A 169 -8.35 -5.40 15.78
N ASN A 170 -9.21 -4.43 15.46
CA ASN A 170 -10.25 -4.51 14.43
C ASN A 170 -9.89 -3.74 13.15
N MET A 171 -8.62 -3.36 12.93
CA MET A 171 -8.18 -2.60 11.75
C MET A 171 -8.57 -3.27 10.42
N GLU A 172 -8.42 -4.60 10.32
CA GLU A 172 -8.77 -5.35 9.12
C GLU A 172 -10.27 -5.25 8.81
N LYS A 173 -11.11 -5.28 9.86
CA LYS A 173 -12.56 -5.08 9.72
C LYS A 173 -12.90 -3.64 9.31
N ARG A 174 -12.20 -2.64 9.85
CA ARG A 174 -12.38 -1.24 9.47
C ARG A 174 -12.03 -1.01 8.00
N VAL A 175 -10.92 -1.59 7.53
CA VAL A 175 -10.56 -1.55 6.10
C VAL A 175 -11.59 -2.28 5.24
N TYR A 176 -12.07 -3.45 5.67
CA TYR A 176 -13.17 -4.14 4.97
C TYR A 176 -14.40 -3.23 4.79
N ASP A 177 -14.79 -2.52 5.85
CA ASP A 177 -15.96 -1.65 5.84
C ASP A 177 -15.77 -0.44 4.93
N VAL A 178 -14.60 0.21 4.97
CA VAL A 178 -14.28 1.32 4.05
C VAL A 178 -14.29 0.82 2.60
N LEU A 179 -13.64 -0.32 2.32
CA LEU A 179 -13.66 -0.90 0.97
C LEU A 179 -15.08 -1.21 0.51
N ASP A 180 -15.94 -1.74 1.38
CA ASP A 180 -17.33 -2.03 1.02
C ASP A 180 -18.10 -0.74 0.74
N GLN A 181 -18.05 0.24 1.65
CA GLN A 181 -18.68 1.55 1.49
C GLN A 181 -18.27 2.22 0.17
N GLN A 182 -16.98 2.13 -0.19
CA GLN A 182 -16.43 2.72 -1.40
C GLN A 182 -16.67 1.90 -2.69
N GLY A 183 -17.29 0.73 -2.59
CA GLY A 183 -17.56 -0.14 -3.74
C GLY A 183 -16.35 -0.93 -4.24
N TRP A 184 -15.33 -1.08 -3.40
CA TRP A 184 -14.03 -1.68 -3.72
C TRP A 184 -13.81 -3.06 -3.08
N ASN A 185 -14.69 -3.48 -2.18
CA ASN A 185 -14.64 -4.82 -1.61
C ASN A 185 -15.24 -5.85 -2.58
N ILE A 186 -14.39 -6.65 -3.21
CA ILE A 186 -14.79 -7.66 -4.20
C ILE A 186 -15.59 -8.82 -3.59
N ILE A 187 -15.59 -8.97 -2.27
CA ILE A 187 -16.36 -10.01 -1.57
C ILE A 187 -17.85 -9.71 -1.67
N THR A 188 -18.23 -8.44 -1.51
CA THR A 188 -19.61 -7.97 -1.55
C THR A 188 -19.98 -7.40 -2.92
N LYS A 189 -19.00 -6.84 -3.64
CA LYS A 189 -19.18 -6.14 -4.91
C LYS A 189 -18.15 -6.62 -5.94
N PRO A 190 -18.25 -7.88 -6.40
CA PRO A 190 -17.34 -8.43 -7.40
C PRO A 190 -17.43 -7.64 -8.71
N ALA A 191 -16.28 -7.41 -9.35
CA ALA A 191 -16.21 -6.85 -10.68
C ALA A 191 -16.46 -7.91 -11.75
N THR A 192 -17.12 -7.50 -12.84
CA THR A 192 -17.29 -8.29 -14.05
C THR A 192 -16.17 -8.06 -15.08
N GLU A 193 -15.50 -6.91 -14.99
CA GLU A 193 -14.35 -6.58 -15.83
C GLU A 193 -13.13 -7.41 -15.40
N THR A 194 -12.47 -8.02 -16.37
CA THR A 194 -11.31 -8.90 -16.15
C THR A 194 -10.04 -8.37 -16.80
N ALA A 195 -10.15 -7.42 -17.74
CA ALA A 195 -8.99 -6.86 -18.41
C ALA A 195 -8.22 -5.90 -17.50
N PHE A 196 -6.97 -6.24 -17.16
CA PHE A 196 -6.09 -5.35 -16.37
C PHE A 196 -5.62 -4.12 -17.15
N TYR A 197 -5.71 -4.18 -18.48
CA TYR A 197 -5.41 -3.08 -19.37
C TYR A 197 -6.51 -2.94 -20.43
N LYS A 198 -6.93 -1.71 -20.72
CA LYS A 198 -8.02 -1.41 -21.65
C LYS A 198 -7.76 -0.10 -22.36
N ASN A 199 -7.89 -0.08 -23.68
CA ASN A 199 -7.68 1.13 -24.52
C ASN A 199 -6.33 1.80 -24.27
N GLY A 200 -5.25 1.02 -24.14
CA GLY A 200 -3.91 1.55 -23.85
C GLY A 200 -3.73 2.13 -22.44
N LYS A 201 -4.60 1.81 -21.48
CA LYS A 201 -4.61 2.34 -20.11
C LYS A 201 -4.61 1.22 -19.07
N VAL A 202 -4.08 1.51 -17.88
CA VAL A 202 -4.24 0.66 -16.69
C VAL A 202 -5.72 0.63 -16.30
N ASN A 203 -6.25 -0.57 -16.02
CA ASN A 203 -7.66 -0.80 -15.71
C ASN A 203 -7.89 -1.69 -14.46
N VAL A 204 -6.83 -1.99 -13.71
CA VAL A 204 -6.85 -2.88 -12.52
C VAL A 204 -7.89 -2.45 -11.48
N GLY A 205 -8.08 -1.15 -11.25
CA GLY A 205 -9.07 -0.60 -10.31
C GLY A 205 -10.52 -0.96 -10.64
N ASN A 206 -10.78 -1.42 -11.88
CA ASN A 206 -12.09 -1.90 -12.32
C ASN A 206 -12.25 -3.42 -12.25
N THR A 207 -11.20 -4.18 -11.95
CA THR A 207 -11.23 -5.66 -11.92
C THR A 207 -11.22 -6.22 -10.50
N ASN A 208 -11.32 -7.53 -10.34
CA ASN A 208 -11.16 -8.17 -9.04
C ASN A 208 -9.72 -8.09 -8.49
N GLY A 209 -8.75 -7.61 -9.27
CA GLY A 209 -7.38 -7.36 -8.82
C GLY A 209 -7.16 -5.98 -8.17
N LYS A 210 -8.22 -5.20 -7.94
CA LYS A 210 -8.12 -3.80 -7.48
C LYS A 210 -7.59 -3.61 -6.06
N VAL A 211 -7.62 -4.64 -5.21
CA VAL A 211 -7.13 -4.59 -3.83
C VAL A 211 -6.24 -5.81 -3.59
N ILE A 212 -5.08 -5.57 -3.02
CA ILE A 212 -4.25 -6.61 -2.41
C ILE A 212 -3.93 -6.18 -0.97
N LEU A 213 -3.89 -7.12 -0.04
CA LEU A 213 -3.55 -6.90 1.36
C LEU A 213 -2.17 -7.48 1.65
N GLN A 214 -1.36 -6.84 2.48
CA GLN A 214 -0.08 -7.37 2.93
C GLN A 214 0.18 -7.17 4.41
N THR A 215 1.09 -7.95 4.97
CA THR A 215 1.61 -7.76 6.32
C THR A 215 2.88 -8.59 6.54
N PHE A 216 3.74 -8.16 7.47
CA PHE A 216 4.78 -9.00 8.09
C PHE A 216 4.23 -9.84 9.24
N SER A 217 3.08 -9.45 9.79
CA SER A 217 2.66 -9.95 11.08
C SER A 217 1.85 -11.24 10.99
N PHE A 218 2.23 -12.18 11.85
CA PHE A 218 1.46 -13.40 12.05
C PHE A 218 0.02 -13.12 12.53
N ASP A 219 -0.13 -12.14 13.41
CA ASP A 219 -1.44 -11.84 14.01
C ASP A 219 -2.37 -11.13 13.01
N ALA A 220 -1.83 -10.20 12.22
CA ALA A 220 -2.57 -9.43 11.23
C ALA A 220 -2.98 -10.29 10.04
N LEU A 221 -2.13 -11.23 9.59
CA LEU A 221 -2.52 -12.12 8.49
C LEU A 221 -3.71 -13.00 8.91
N LYS A 222 -3.70 -13.53 10.14
CA LYS A 222 -4.82 -14.29 10.70
C LYS A 222 -6.10 -13.47 10.75
N ARG A 223 -6.05 -12.25 11.30
CA ARG A 223 -7.22 -11.36 11.36
C ARG A 223 -7.72 -10.97 9.98
N ALA A 224 -6.81 -10.68 9.05
CA ALA A 224 -7.16 -10.39 7.66
C ALA A 224 -7.85 -11.60 7.03
N ASN A 225 -7.35 -12.82 7.26
CA ASN A 225 -8.00 -14.02 6.78
C ASN A 225 -9.35 -14.25 7.46
N ASP A 226 -9.50 -13.95 8.74
CA ASP A 226 -10.79 -14.05 9.44
C ASP A 226 -11.83 -13.09 8.87
N VAL A 227 -11.43 -11.91 8.42
CA VAL A 227 -12.34 -10.90 7.85
C VAL A 227 -12.59 -11.15 6.36
N PHE A 228 -11.54 -11.34 5.57
CA PHE A 228 -11.59 -11.43 4.11
C PHE A 228 -11.70 -12.87 3.58
N LYS A 229 -11.50 -13.88 4.42
CA LYS A 229 -11.65 -15.32 4.11
C LYS A 229 -10.85 -15.78 2.88
N GLY A 230 -9.66 -15.20 2.67
CA GLY A 230 -8.82 -15.47 1.49
C GLY A 230 -9.46 -15.09 0.15
N LYS A 231 -10.53 -14.30 0.13
CA LYS A 231 -11.22 -13.91 -1.12
C LYS A 231 -10.62 -12.68 -1.80
N VAL A 232 -9.85 -11.89 -1.05
CA VAL A 232 -9.00 -10.81 -1.57
C VAL A 232 -7.57 -11.33 -1.60
N PRO A 233 -6.77 -11.06 -2.65
CA PRO A 233 -5.37 -11.46 -2.68
C PRO A 233 -4.62 -10.92 -1.45
N MET A 234 -3.85 -11.80 -0.81
CA MET A 234 -3.15 -11.54 0.44
C MET A 234 -1.68 -11.92 0.29
N CYS A 235 -0.79 -11.05 0.75
CA CYS A 235 0.65 -11.19 0.68
C CYS A 235 1.27 -11.24 2.07
N TYR A 236 2.08 -12.26 2.29
CA TYR A 236 2.88 -12.35 3.50
C TYR A 236 4.31 -11.93 3.22
N LEU A 237 4.76 -10.89 3.91
CA LEU A 237 6.08 -10.30 3.70
C LEU A 237 7.13 -11.02 4.55
N LEU A 238 8.31 -11.28 3.97
CA LEU A 238 9.40 -11.97 4.65
C LEU A 238 10.57 -11.04 4.92
N TRP A 239 11.04 -11.05 6.17
CA TRP A 239 12.25 -10.38 6.64
C TRP A 239 13.08 -11.33 7.52
N THR A 240 14.35 -11.00 7.73
CA THR A 240 15.23 -11.70 8.68
C THR A 240 16.14 -10.71 9.40
N SER A 241 16.42 -10.96 10.67
CA SER A 241 17.30 -10.14 11.50
C SER A 241 18.10 -10.97 12.49
N THR A 242 19.14 -10.36 13.06
CA THR A 242 20.01 -10.99 14.07
C THR A 242 20.16 -10.04 15.27
N PRO A 243 19.60 -10.37 16.45
CA PRO A 243 18.71 -11.50 16.72
C PRO A 243 17.37 -11.36 16.01
N ALA A 244 16.69 -12.48 15.75
CA ALA A 244 15.41 -12.46 15.06
C ALA A 244 14.32 -11.71 15.87
N TYR A 245 13.60 -10.81 15.20
CA TYR A 245 12.39 -10.20 15.72
C TYR A 245 11.20 -11.19 15.68
N ALA A 246 10.11 -10.87 16.38
CA ALA A 246 8.98 -11.76 16.59
C ALA A 246 8.28 -12.25 15.30
N THR A 247 8.40 -11.49 14.20
CA THR A 247 7.80 -11.80 12.89
C THR A 247 8.81 -12.25 11.85
N ASP A 248 10.10 -12.31 12.19
CA ASP A 248 11.18 -12.55 11.25
C ASP A 248 11.48 -14.04 11.08
N LEU A 249 11.99 -14.43 9.91
CA LEU A 249 12.60 -15.74 9.74
C LEU A 249 13.89 -15.81 10.56
N ALA A 250 13.87 -16.60 11.64
CA ALA A 250 15.06 -16.92 12.41
C ALA A 250 16.04 -17.85 11.67
N TYR A 251 15.53 -18.69 10.75
CA TYR A 251 16.34 -19.66 10.00
C TYR A 251 16.03 -19.58 8.51
N THR A 252 16.99 -19.07 7.73
CA THR A 252 16.94 -19.01 6.26
C THR A 252 17.37 -20.32 5.61
N THR A 253 16.95 -21.45 6.18
CA THR A 253 17.15 -22.80 5.62
C THR A 253 15.94 -23.22 4.77
N PRO A 254 16.05 -24.20 3.86
CA PRO A 254 14.90 -24.70 3.11
C PRO A 254 13.72 -25.09 4.01
N THR A 255 13.96 -25.79 5.12
CA THR A 255 12.89 -26.17 6.07
C THR A 255 12.25 -24.95 6.74
N GLY A 256 13.05 -23.97 7.19
CA GLY A 256 12.52 -22.76 7.81
C GLY A 256 11.71 -21.91 6.84
N TYR A 257 12.20 -21.77 5.61
CA TYR A 257 11.52 -21.03 4.55
C TYR A 257 10.21 -21.72 4.12
N ALA A 258 10.22 -23.05 3.94
CA ALA A 258 9.02 -23.83 3.66
C ALA A 258 7.96 -23.70 4.77
N ALA A 259 8.38 -23.67 6.04
CA ALA A 259 7.46 -23.52 7.16
C ALA A 259 6.70 -22.18 7.11
N PHE A 260 7.38 -21.09 6.74
CA PHE A 260 6.76 -19.77 6.58
C PHE A 260 5.82 -19.72 5.38
N ILE A 261 6.24 -20.26 4.22
CA ILE A 261 5.37 -20.40 3.05
C ILE A 261 4.10 -21.17 3.43
N LYS A 262 4.24 -22.34 4.04
CA LYS A 262 3.11 -23.19 4.43
C LYS A 262 2.20 -22.50 5.44
N TRP A 263 2.78 -21.83 6.43
CA TRP A 263 2.03 -21.05 7.41
C TRP A 263 1.23 -19.93 6.74
N ALA A 264 1.83 -19.19 5.80
CA ALA A 264 1.15 -18.13 5.07
C ALA A 264 -0.04 -18.69 4.25
N GLN A 265 0.14 -19.81 3.55
CA GLN A 265 -0.93 -20.49 2.81
C GLN A 265 -2.07 -20.94 3.73
N ASP A 266 -1.75 -21.55 4.87
CA ASP A 266 -2.74 -21.99 5.87
C ASP A 266 -3.54 -20.82 6.45
N ASN A 267 -3.01 -19.61 6.35
CA ASN A 267 -3.64 -18.37 6.79
C ASN A 267 -4.09 -17.49 5.60
N GLY A 268 -4.40 -18.10 4.45
CA GLY A 268 -5.10 -17.47 3.33
C GLY A 268 -4.24 -16.56 2.45
N ALA A 269 -2.91 -16.55 2.62
CA ALA A 269 -2.03 -15.83 1.71
C ALA A 269 -1.93 -16.53 0.34
N HIS A 270 -1.81 -15.73 -0.70
CA HIS A 270 -1.63 -16.14 -2.09
C HIS A 270 -0.25 -15.74 -2.61
N ILE A 271 0.35 -14.73 -1.99
CA ILE A 271 1.58 -14.09 -2.40
C ILE A 271 2.58 -14.18 -1.23
N ILE A 272 3.85 -14.41 -1.55
CA ILE A 272 4.98 -14.17 -0.65
C ILE A 272 5.73 -12.96 -1.17
N GLY A 273 6.04 -12.02 -0.28
CA GLY A 273 6.85 -10.85 -0.63
C GLY A 273 8.17 -10.87 0.14
N PRO A 274 9.25 -11.44 -0.42
CA PRO A 274 10.54 -11.49 0.26
C PRO A 274 11.37 -10.22 0.07
N SER A 275 12.17 -9.85 1.08
CA SER A 275 13.17 -8.80 0.92
C SER A 275 14.28 -9.18 -0.07
N ILE A 276 14.89 -8.17 -0.69
CA ILE A 276 15.98 -8.33 -1.65
C ILE A 276 17.25 -7.59 -1.21
N SER A 277 18.40 -8.21 -1.47
CA SER A 277 19.69 -7.55 -1.27
C SER A 277 20.12 -6.68 -2.45
N GLY A 278 21.16 -5.88 -2.22
CA GLY A 278 21.78 -5.01 -3.21
C GLY A 278 21.40 -3.55 -3.03
N LYS A 279 22.33 -2.66 -3.42
CA LYS A 279 22.17 -1.21 -3.36
C LYS A 279 20.97 -0.73 -4.20
N PRO A 280 20.28 0.35 -3.77
CA PRO A 280 20.66 1.26 -2.69
C PRO A 280 20.25 0.79 -1.28
N ASN A 281 19.16 0.06 -1.14
CA ASN A 281 18.59 -0.30 0.17
C ASN A 281 19.36 -1.40 0.90
N ASP A 282 19.86 -2.38 0.15
CA ASP A 282 20.72 -3.46 0.65
C ASP A 282 20.13 -4.26 1.81
N TYR A 283 18.84 -4.60 1.70
CA TYR A 283 18.14 -5.43 2.69
C TYR A 283 18.70 -6.87 2.73
N PRO A 284 18.35 -7.67 3.75
CA PRO A 284 18.69 -9.08 3.75
C PRO A 284 18.18 -9.81 2.49
N GLU A 285 18.99 -10.72 1.96
CA GLU A 285 18.59 -11.55 0.82
C GLU A 285 17.60 -12.63 1.25
N MET A 286 16.38 -12.55 0.72
CA MET A 286 15.34 -13.56 0.94
C MET A 286 14.69 -14.03 -0.36
N ASN A 287 15.25 -13.66 -1.51
CA ASN A 287 14.77 -14.04 -2.84
C ASN A 287 15.88 -14.62 -3.74
N ALA A 288 16.81 -15.39 -3.15
CA ALA A 288 17.76 -16.18 -3.91
C ALA A 288 17.04 -17.20 -4.83
N PRO A 289 17.68 -17.73 -5.89
CA PRO A 289 17.04 -18.64 -6.84
C PRO A 289 16.26 -19.79 -6.21
N TRP A 290 16.83 -20.46 -5.20
CA TRP A 290 16.15 -21.55 -4.50
C TRP A 290 14.93 -21.08 -3.68
N GLN A 291 14.94 -19.86 -3.14
CA GLN A 291 13.83 -19.28 -2.40
C GLN A 291 12.68 -18.92 -3.34
N ALA A 292 12.98 -18.23 -4.45
CA ALA A 292 12.00 -17.93 -5.50
C ALA A 292 11.38 -19.21 -6.07
N TYR A 293 12.20 -20.25 -6.29
CA TYR A 293 11.72 -21.56 -6.71
C TYR A 293 10.77 -22.17 -5.70
N MET A 294 11.10 -22.14 -4.40
CA MET A 294 10.23 -22.68 -3.35
C MET A 294 8.88 -21.96 -3.27
N ILE A 295 8.85 -20.63 -3.44
CA ILE A 295 7.60 -19.86 -3.52
C ILE A 295 6.78 -20.31 -4.73
N ARG A 296 7.38 -20.36 -5.92
CA ARG A 296 6.63 -20.73 -7.12
C ARG A 296 6.16 -22.19 -7.07
N LYS A 297 6.99 -23.09 -6.55
CA LYS A 297 6.70 -24.53 -6.41
C LYS A 297 5.57 -24.81 -5.43
N SER A 298 5.35 -23.95 -4.43
CA SER A 298 4.18 -24.06 -3.54
C SER A 298 2.87 -23.58 -4.20
N GLY A 299 2.95 -23.06 -5.43
CA GLY A 299 1.82 -22.46 -6.14
C GLY A 299 1.54 -21.01 -5.75
N MET A 300 2.43 -20.39 -4.97
CA MET A 300 2.30 -18.99 -4.56
C MET A 300 2.94 -18.03 -5.57
N ILE A 301 2.45 -16.80 -5.55
CA ILE A 301 2.97 -15.68 -6.34
C ILE A 301 4.15 -15.04 -5.59
N ASN A 302 5.22 -14.66 -6.31
CA ASN A 302 6.40 -14.06 -5.70
C ASN A 302 6.48 -12.54 -5.97
N HIS A 303 6.30 -11.70 -4.95
CA HIS A 303 6.38 -10.23 -5.02
C HIS A 303 7.55 -9.66 -4.19
N PRO A 304 8.82 -9.82 -4.60
CA PRO A 304 9.96 -9.31 -3.85
C PRO A 304 10.00 -7.77 -3.68
N TYR A 305 10.72 -7.27 -2.67
CA TYR A 305 10.87 -5.83 -2.39
C TYR A 305 12.25 -5.44 -1.81
N SER A 306 12.74 -4.20 -1.94
CA SER A 306 12.24 -3.09 -2.78
C SER A 306 13.25 -2.77 -3.87
N PHE A 307 12.76 -2.65 -5.10
CA PHE A 307 13.56 -2.43 -6.30
C PHE A 307 13.67 -0.94 -6.62
N ASP A 308 14.87 -0.38 -6.47
CA ASP A 308 15.12 1.06 -6.68
C ASP A 308 16.20 1.32 -7.74
N SER A 309 16.68 0.26 -8.42
CA SER A 309 17.67 0.37 -9.48
C SER A 309 17.47 -0.66 -10.58
N TYR A 310 17.95 -0.33 -11.79
CA TYR A 310 18.05 -1.28 -12.91
C TYR A 310 18.87 -2.51 -12.53
N ALA A 311 19.92 -2.31 -11.72
CA ALA A 311 20.78 -3.37 -11.26
C ALA A 311 20.01 -4.43 -10.46
N GLN A 312 19.23 -4.00 -9.45
CA GLN A 312 18.38 -4.92 -8.69
C GLN A 312 17.39 -5.65 -9.63
N MET A 313 16.68 -4.94 -10.51
CA MET A 313 15.70 -5.60 -11.38
C MET A 313 16.36 -6.59 -12.36
N ALA A 314 17.50 -6.24 -12.95
CA ALA A 314 18.25 -7.11 -13.84
C ALA A 314 18.83 -8.35 -13.12
N LYS A 315 19.24 -8.23 -11.86
CA LYS A 315 19.62 -9.38 -11.02
C LYS A 315 18.46 -10.38 -10.88
N TYR A 316 17.26 -9.92 -10.50
CA TYR A 316 16.11 -10.81 -10.26
C TYR A 316 15.28 -11.17 -11.52
N LEU A 317 15.52 -10.53 -12.67
CA LEU A 317 15.15 -11.06 -13.99
C LEU A 317 16.16 -12.05 -14.55
N GLY A 318 17.20 -12.39 -13.80
CA GLY A 318 18.23 -13.31 -14.27
C GLY A 318 19.07 -12.75 -15.41
N THR A 319 19.07 -11.44 -15.67
CA THR A 319 19.94 -10.86 -16.70
C THR A 319 21.42 -11.01 -16.35
N TYR A 320 21.74 -10.97 -15.06
CA TYR A 320 23.08 -11.25 -14.53
C TYR A 320 23.00 -11.78 -13.09
N ASN A 321 24.12 -12.27 -12.54
CA ASN A 321 24.27 -12.96 -11.25
C ASN A 321 23.52 -14.29 -11.12
N TYR A 322 22.25 -14.34 -11.49
CA TYR A 322 21.40 -15.53 -11.39
C TYR A 322 21.02 -16.12 -12.76
N GLY A 323 21.33 -15.45 -13.86
CA GLY A 323 21.05 -15.91 -15.23
C GLY A 323 21.73 -17.17 -15.73
N LEU A 324 22.59 -17.79 -14.91
CA LEU A 324 23.23 -19.05 -15.23
C LEU A 324 22.20 -20.19 -15.21
N GLU A 325 22.46 -21.28 -15.92
CA GLU A 325 21.61 -22.46 -15.85
C GLU A 325 21.58 -22.99 -14.42
N THR A 326 20.38 -23.19 -13.88
CA THR A 326 20.18 -23.69 -12.52
C THR A 326 19.26 -24.91 -12.51
N GLU A 327 19.31 -25.69 -11.43
CA GLU A 327 18.39 -26.82 -11.21
C GLU A 327 16.92 -26.41 -11.03
N PHE A 328 16.62 -25.10 -11.02
CA PHE A 328 15.27 -24.52 -10.85
C PHE A 328 14.67 -24.00 -12.16
N ASP A 329 15.41 -24.13 -13.26
CA ASP A 329 15.04 -23.54 -14.55
C ASP A 329 13.80 -24.21 -15.16
N ASP A 330 13.47 -25.43 -14.76
CA ASP A 330 12.24 -26.12 -15.13
C ASP A 330 10.97 -25.30 -14.83
N LEU A 331 11.01 -24.52 -13.74
CA LEU A 331 9.89 -23.71 -13.26
C LEU A 331 10.10 -22.20 -13.45
N LEU A 332 11.34 -21.73 -13.37
CA LEU A 332 11.64 -20.29 -13.35
C LEU A 332 12.09 -19.74 -14.70
N ARG A 333 12.60 -20.57 -15.61
CA ARG A 333 13.11 -20.10 -16.90
C ARG A 333 11.96 -19.88 -17.88
N VAL A 334 11.87 -18.65 -18.39
CA VAL A 334 10.79 -18.20 -19.27
C VAL A 334 11.39 -17.67 -20.56
N THR A 335 10.83 -18.09 -21.70
CA THR A 335 11.12 -17.49 -23.01
C THR A 335 10.15 -16.34 -23.26
N ILE A 336 10.68 -15.12 -23.24
CA ILE A 336 9.94 -13.88 -23.42
C ILE A 336 10.01 -13.45 -24.90
N PRO A 337 8.88 -13.38 -25.62
CA PRO A 337 8.87 -12.89 -26.99
C PRO A 337 9.27 -11.41 -27.08
N ALA A 338 10.03 -11.04 -28.11
CA ALA A 338 10.31 -9.63 -28.39
C ALA A 338 9.02 -8.85 -28.74
N THR A 339 9.04 -7.56 -28.45
CA THR A 339 7.98 -6.61 -28.81
C THR A 339 8.59 -5.44 -29.58
N ALA A 340 7.76 -4.49 -30.04
CA ALA A 340 8.28 -3.25 -30.62
C ALA A 340 9.03 -2.36 -29.61
N HIS A 341 9.01 -2.71 -28.32
CA HIS A 341 9.59 -1.92 -27.23
C HIS A 341 10.75 -2.62 -26.52
N THR A 342 11.06 -3.87 -26.87
CA THR A 342 12.14 -4.62 -26.22
C THR A 342 13.51 -4.15 -26.69
N THR A 343 14.52 -4.32 -25.82
CA THR A 343 15.94 -4.09 -26.16
C THR A 343 16.58 -5.25 -26.92
N PHE A 344 15.84 -6.36 -27.09
CA PHE A 344 16.23 -7.54 -27.85
C PHE A 344 15.27 -7.76 -29.04
N SER A 345 15.75 -8.45 -30.08
CA SER A 345 15.08 -8.49 -31.39
C SER A 345 14.39 -9.83 -31.75
N LYS A 346 14.56 -10.88 -30.95
CA LYS A 346 13.93 -12.19 -31.19
C LYS A 346 13.13 -12.68 -29.98
N GLU A 347 13.84 -13.21 -29.00
CA GLU A 347 13.30 -13.66 -27.71
C GLU A 347 14.40 -13.52 -26.67
N SER A 348 14.00 -13.41 -25.41
CA SER A 348 14.90 -13.42 -24.26
C SER A 348 14.56 -14.62 -23.40
N ASN A 349 15.54 -15.47 -23.11
CA ASN A 349 15.34 -16.68 -22.33
C ASN A 349 16.09 -16.54 -21.00
N GLN A 350 15.35 -16.26 -19.92
CA GLN A 350 15.94 -15.92 -18.62
C GLN A 350 15.19 -16.59 -17.47
N PRO A 351 15.88 -16.92 -16.37
CA PRO A 351 15.23 -17.33 -15.13
C PRO A 351 14.63 -16.10 -14.43
N ILE A 352 13.30 -16.08 -14.28
CA ILE A 352 12.56 -14.97 -13.69
C ILE A 352 12.23 -15.31 -12.24
N TYR A 353 12.82 -14.59 -11.29
CA TYR A 353 12.68 -14.82 -9.85
C TYR A 353 11.58 -13.96 -9.20
N MET A 354 10.59 -13.53 -9.97
CA MET A 354 9.49 -12.68 -9.51
C MET A 354 8.27 -12.73 -10.44
N ASP A 355 7.09 -12.48 -9.89
CA ASP A 355 5.81 -12.36 -10.64
C ASP A 355 5.28 -10.91 -10.66
N GLY A 356 5.70 -10.14 -9.67
CA GLY A 356 5.50 -8.71 -9.50
C GLY A 356 6.56 -8.22 -8.52
N PHE A 357 6.66 -6.93 -8.25
CA PHE A 357 7.61 -6.44 -7.25
C PHE A 357 7.23 -5.06 -6.73
N PHE A 358 7.74 -4.74 -5.54
CA PHE A 358 7.58 -3.43 -4.93
C PHE A 358 8.76 -2.53 -5.27
N THR A 359 8.49 -1.25 -5.48
CA THR A 359 9.48 -0.27 -5.93
C THR A 359 9.17 1.11 -5.38
N ASN A 360 10.20 1.89 -5.08
CA ASN A 360 10.07 3.32 -4.81
C ASN A 360 10.27 4.16 -6.09
N ARG A 361 10.56 3.52 -7.23
CA ARG A 361 10.93 4.13 -8.52
C ARG A 361 10.05 3.59 -9.64
N SER A 362 8.74 3.86 -9.54
CA SER A 362 7.74 3.35 -10.49
C SER A 362 8.07 3.67 -11.95
N GLU A 363 8.58 4.86 -12.24
CA GLU A 363 9.00 5.26 -13.58
C GLU A 363 10.14 4.40 -14.13
N LEU A 364 11.14 4.11 -13.29
CA LEU A 364 12.29 3.29 -13.63
C LEU A 364 11.86 1.84 -13.85
N SER A 365 11.02 1.32 -12.97
CA SER A 365 10.53 -0.05 -13.01
C SER A 365 9.58 -0.33 -14.16
N LEU A 366 8.66 0.59 -14.46
CA LEU A 366 7.77 0.47 -15.61
C LEU A 366 8.56 0.44 -16.92
N LYS A 367 9.57 1.31 -17.05
CA LYS A 367 10.42 1.36 -18.24
C LYS A 367 11.18 0.05 -18.43
N PHE A 368 11.80 -0.45 -17.36
CA PHE A 368 12.52 -1.72 -17.41
C PHE A 368 11.62 -2.91 -17.79
N MET A 369 10.39 -2.98 -17.27
CA MET A 369 9.44 -4.05 -17.60
C MET A 369 9.00 -4.02 -19.07
N ILE A 370 8.89 -2.83 -19.66
CA ILE A 370 8.60 -2.64 -21.09
C ILE A 370 9.79 -3.10 -21.93
N GLU A 371 11.00 -2.63 -21.60
CA GLU A 371 12.24 -2.96 -22.30
C GLU A 371 12.60 -4.45 -22.20
N SER A 372 12.19 -5.12 -21.13
CA SER A 372 12.39 -6.55 -20.89
C SER A 372 11.28 -7.43 -21.50
N GLY A 373 10.24 -6.85 -22.10
CA GLY A 373 9.15 -7.58 -22.75
C GLY A 373 8.13 -8.21 -21.80
N LEU A 374 8.17 -7.87 -20.51
CA LEU A 374 7.22 -8.33 -19.49
C LEU A 374 5.96 -7.48 -19.43
N ARG A 375 5.96 -6.34 -20.13
CA ARG A 375 4.83 -5.45 -20.34
C ARG A 375 4.73 -5.11 -21.83
N CYS A 376 3.52 -4.81 -22.31
CA CYS A 376 3.22 -4.55 -23.73
C CYS A 376 3.43 -5.80 -24.62
N ASN A 377 3.12 -6.98 -24.09
CA ASN A 377 3.32 -8.27 -24.75
C ASN A 377 2.02 -9.07 -24.83
N ALA A 378 1.64 -9.49 -26.04
CA ALA A 378 0.42 -10.28 -26.27
C ALA A 378 0.59 -11.78 -25.98
N LYS A 379 1.83 -12.25 -25.85
CA LYS A 379 2.18 -13.68 -25.85
C LYS A 379 3.10 -14.05 -24.68
N LEU A 380 3.04 -13.31 -23.58
CA LEU A 380 3.87 -13.61 -22.42
C LEU A 380 3.45 -14.97 -21.84
N PRO A 381 4.36 -15.93 -21.60
CA PRO A 381 3.98 -17.20 -20.98
C PRO A 381 3.35 -17.00 -19.61
N ASN A 382 2.32 -17.78 -19.28
CA ASN A 382 1.70 -17.75 -17.97
C ASN A 382 2.43 -18.70 -17.00
N PRO A 383 3.12 -18.19 -15.95
CA PRO A 383 3.90 -19.03 -15.05
C PRO A 383 3.06 -19.98 -14.17
N PHE A 384 1.75 -19.75 -14.05
CA PHE A 384 0.84 -20.56 -13.22
C PHE A 384 -0.08 -21.46 -14.04
N HIS A 385 -0.14 -21.26 -15.36
CA HIS A 385 -0.96 -22.05 -16.27
C HIS A 385 -0.12 -22.49 -17.49
N PRO A 386 0.66 -23.59 -17.36
CA PRO A 386 1.52 -24.09 -18.43
C PRO A 386 0.77 -24.26 -19.76
N GLY A 387 1.40 -23.80 -20.84
CA GLY A 387 0.80 -23.80 -22.18
C GLY A 387 -0.16 -22.63 -22.46
N GLN A 388 -0.46 -21.78 -21.47
CA GLN A 388 -1.24 -20.56 -21.66
C GLN A 388 -0.34 -19.33 -21.72
N THR A 389 -0.86 -18.27 -22.33
CA THR A 389 -0.23 -16.95 -22.38
C THR A 389 -1.08 -15.90 -21.68
N TYR A 390 -0.42 -14.88 -21.15
CA TYR A 390 -1.03 -13.66 -20.63
C TYR A 390 -0.85 -12.53 -21.65
N ASP A 391 -1.97 -11.95 -22.09
CA ASP A 391 -1.97 -10.78 -22.97
C ASP A 391 -1.99 -9.50 -22.11
N ASN A 392 -0.90 -8.75 -22.15
CA ASN A 392 -0.82 -7.39 -21.63
C ASN A 392 -0.38 -6.36 -22.69
N SER A 393 -0.63 -6.64 -23.96
CA SER A 393 -0.31 -5.76 -25.09
C SER A 393 -0.94 -4.38 -25.00
N GLN A 394 -2.08 -4.26 -24.31
CA GLN A 394 -2.77 -3.00 -24.05
C GLN A 394 -2.15 -2.16 -22.92
N ALA A 395 -1.09 -2.66 -22.28
CA ALA A 395 -0.40 -1.88 -21.27
C ALA A 395 0.22 -0.61 -21.89
N PRO A 396 0.18 0.55 -21.18
CA PRO A 396 0.88 1.75 -21.63
C PRO A 396 2.37 1.44 -21.87
N SER A 397 2.84 1.77 -23.08
CA SER A 397 4.24 1.60 -23.53
C SER A 397 5.11 2.83 -23.31
N THR A 398 4.51 3.96 -22.92
CA THR A 398 5.23 5.18 -22.57
C THR A 398 5.16 5.39 -21.06
N VAL A 399 6.32 5.66 -20.46
CA VAL A 399 6.44 6.09 -19.07
C VAL A 399 6.65 7.60 -19.06
N PRO A 400 5.75 8.38 -18.43
CA PRO A 400 5.96 9.81 -18.29
C PRO A 400 7.22 10.12 -17.50
N ASP A 401 7.93 11.19 -17.87
CA ASP A 401 9.00 11.73 -17.04
C ASP A 401 8.42 12.24 -15.72
N ALA A 402 8.99 11.80 -14.60
CA ALA A 402 8.46 12.11 -13.28
C ALA A 402 8.59 13.61 -12.95
N ALA A 403 9.71 14.24 -13.31
CA ALA A 403 9.95 15.64 -13.04
C ALA A 403 9.03 16.55 -13.86
N ALA A 404 8.91 16.28 -15.16
CA ALA A 404 8.00 16.99 -16.05
C ALA A 404 6.53 16.76 -15.67
N THR A 405 6.21 15.57 -15.14
CA THR A 405 4.86 15.29 -14.61
C THR A 405 4.56 16.18 -13.41
N LEU A 406 5.49 16.30 -12.45
CA LEU A 406 5.34 17.17 -11.30
C LEU A 406 5.23 18.65 -11.71
N ASP A 407 6.05 19.11 -12.65
CA ASP A 407 5.99 20.47 -13.18
C ASP A 407 4.63 20.77 -13.83
N ARG A 408 4.13 19.85 -14.66
CA ARG A 408 2.80 19.95 -15.29
C ARG A 408 1.68 20.00 -14.25
N LEU A 409 1.82 19.25 -13.16
CA LEU A 409 0.86 19.23 -12.05
C LEU A 409 0.97 20.49 -11.15
N GLY A 410 1.95 21.37 -11.38
CA GLY A 410 2.16 22.61 -10.64
C GLY A 410 3.02 22.46 -9.39
N TYR A 411 3.73 21.33 -9.24
CA TYR A 411 4.69 21.13 -8.16
C TYR A 411 6.07 21.69 -8.56
N THR A 412 6.25 23.00 -8.48
CA THR A 412 7.47 23.68 -8.93
C THR A 412 8.66 23.50 -7.98
N LYS A 413 9.87 23.45 -8.55
CA LYS A 413 11.12 23.48 -7.77
C LYS A 413 11.25 24.70 -6.87
#